data_AF-A0A851DZ77-F1
#
_entry.id   AF-A0A851DZ77-F1
#
_cell.length_a   1.000
_cell.length_b   1.000
_cell.length_c   1.000
_cell.angle_alpha   90.00
_cell.angle_beta   90.00
_cell.angle_gamma   90.00
#
_symmetry.space_group_name_H-M   'P 1'
#
loop_
_entity.id
_entity.type
_entity.pdbx_description
1 polymer ?
#
loop_
_entity_poly.entity_id
_entity_poly.type
_entity_poly.pdbx_seq_one_letter_code
_entity_poly.pdbx_strand_id
1 'polypeptide(L)'
;GGDVTAKNIWLAENVLEILTEQSEWVLKSSFLPRFVLFQRLIWGGFGWIWGGFGVFQGARAEELPHPGVCPALGPQGFPFFFPPQFMDCFMIGRDLVRLLQNVARIPEFEQLWKDILHNPQVRSSQFTGVLQLLQSRTSRKFLACRLTPDMETKLLFMTSRVRFGQQKRYQDWFQRQYLATPDSQSLRCDLIRYICGVVHPSNEVLSSDILPRWAIIGWLLTTCT
;
A
#
# COMPACT_ATOMS: atom_id res chain seq x y z
N GLY A 1 4.83 -4.31 -3.44
CA GLY A 1 5.25 -2.98 -2.93
C GLY A 1 6.74 -3.05 -2.66
N GLY A 2 7.44 -1.91 -2.66
CA GLY A 2 8.88 -1.86 -2.38
C GLY A 2 9.79 -2.53 -3.41
N ASP A 3 9.31 -2.72 -4.64
CA ASP A 3 10.06 -3.31 -5.75
C ASP A 3 9.73 -2.52 -7.02
N VAL A 4 10.76 -1.83 -7.54
CA VAL A 4 10.70 -0.87 -8.65
C VAL A 4 11.37 -1.42 -9.90
N THR A 5 11.46 -2.74 -10.01
CA THR A 5 11.95 -3.38 -11.24
C THR A 5 11.03 -3.06 -12.42
N ALA A 6 11.60 -3.01 -13.63
CA ALA A 6 10.87 -2.68 -14.86
C ALA A 6 9.61 -3.55 -15.05
N LYS A 7 9.67 -4.84 -14.69
CA LYS A 7 8.52 -5.75 -14.78
C LYS A 7 7.39 -5.37 -13.83
N ASN A 8 7.71 -4.96 -12.60
CA ASN A 8 6.70 -4.56 -11.63
C ASN A 8 6.09 -3.21 -11.98
N ILE A 9 6.89 -2.28 -12.50
CA ILE A 9 6.40 -0.99 -13.02
C ILE A 9 5.45 -1.25 -14.19
N TRP A 10 5.87 -2.04 -15.18
CA TRP A 10 5.04 -2.42 -16.31
C TRP A 10 3.71 -3.03 -15.87
N LEU A 11 3.73 -3.98 -14.93
CA LEU A 11 2.50 -4.60 -14.40
C LEU A 11 1.59 -3.55 -13.75
N ALA A 12 2.15 -2.60 -13.00
CA ALA A 12 1.40 -1.53 -12.36
C ALA A 12 0.67 -0.66 -13.38
N GLU A 13 1.41 -0.23 -14.39
CA GLU A 13 0.94 0.67 -15.44
C GLU A 13 -0.17 0.01 -16.23
N ASN A 14 0.04 -1.22 -16.70
CA ASN A 14 -0.95 -1.95 -17.49
C ASN A 14 -2.23 -2.24 -16.69
N VAL A 15 -2.09 -2.61 -15.40
CA VAL A 15 -3.28 -2.79 -14.54
C VAL A 15 -4.01 -1.47 -14.34
N LEU A 16 -3.29 -0.37 -14.11
CA LEU A 16 -3.91 0.94 -13.93
C LEU A 16 -4.59 1.44 -15.21
N GLU A 17 -3.98 1.22 -16.37
CA GLU A 17 -4.53 1.53 -17.68
C GLU A 17 -5.85 0.80 -17.90
N ILE A 18 -5.87 -0.54 -17.73
CA ILE A 18 -7.10 -1.35 -17.86
C ILE A 18 -8.20 -0.85 -16.92
N LEU A 19 -7.86 -0.58 -15.66
CA LEU A 19 -8.82 -0.10 -14.66
C LEU A 19 -9.34 1.31 -14.97
N THR A 20 -8.54 2.12 -15.67
CA THR A 20 -8.91 3.47 -16.09
C THR A 20 -9.81 3.41 -17.33
N GLU A 21 -9.43 2.63 -18.34
CA GLU A 21 -10.25 2.45 -19.54
C GLU A 21 -11.61 1.83 -19.23
N GLN A 22 -11.67 0.86 -18.31
CA GLN A 22 -12.88 0.12 -17.96
C GLN A 22 -13.59 0.64 -16.71
N SER A 23 -13.51 1.94 -16.44
CA SER A 23 -14.03 2.50 -15.18
C SER A 23 -15.52 2.36 -14.96
N GLU A 24 -16.34 2.45 -16.01
CA GLU A 24 -17.77 2.21 -15.89
C GLU A 24 -18.04 0.78 -15.38
N TRP A 25 -17.22 -0.19 -15.78
CA TRP A 25 -17.30 -1.55 -15.26
C TRP A 25 -16.80 -1.64 -13.81
N VAL A 26 -15.71 -0.95 -13.47
CA VAL A 26 -15.17 -0.89 -12.11
C VAL A 26 -16.20 -0.33 -11.13
N LEU A 27 -16.92 0.74 -11.53
CA LEU A 27 -17.95 1.40 -10.72
C LEU A 27 -19.21 0.56 -10.49
N LYS A 28 -19.43 -0.52 -11.26
CA LYS A 28 -20.53 -1.47 -11.01
C LYS A 28 -20.27 -2.34 -9.78
N SER A 29 -19.02 -2.47 -9.35
CA SER A 29 -18.65 -3.21 -8.15
C SER A 29 -18.49 -2.26 -6.98
N SER A 30 -19.05 -2.60 -5.82
CA SER A 30 -18.76 -1.84 -4.59
C SER A 30 -17.32 -2.06 -4.12
N PHE A 31 -16.67 -3.20 -4.44
CA PHE A 31 -15.34 -3.55 -3.94
C PHE A 31 -14.20 -2.99 -4.78
N LEU A 32 -14.30 -3.07 -6.10
CA LEU A 32 -13.19 -2.74 -7.00
C LEU A 32 -12.71 -1.30 -6.87
N PRO A 33 -13.56 -0.25 -6.83
CA PRO A 33 -13.09 1.13 -6.68
C PRO A 33 -12.25 1.34 -5.42
N ARG A 34 -12.63 0.68 -4.31
CA ARG A 34 -11.88 0.70 -3.04
C ARG A 34 -10.52 0.05 -3.18
N PHE A 35 -10.47 -1.11 -3.84
CA PHE A 35 -9.23 -1.83 -4.10
C PHE A 35 -8.30 -1.04 -5.02
N VAL A 36 -8.82 -0.43 -6.09
CA VAL A 36 -8.05 0.41 -7.02
C VAL A 36 -7.48 1.62 -6.29
N LEU A 37 -8.29 2.36 -5.53
CA LEU A 37 -7.79 3.53 -4.78
C LEU A 37 -6.74 3.11 -3.75
N PHE A 38 -7.03 2.07 -2.97
CA PHE A 38 -6.11 1.56 -1.95
C PHE A 38 -4.77 1.16 -2.58
N GLN A 39 -4.81 0.50 -3.74
CA GLN A 39 -3.62 0.17 -4.50
C GLN A 39 -2.92 1.45 -4.98
N ARG A 40 -3.61 2.35 -5.69
CA ARG A 40 -3.07 3.59 -6.30
C ARG A 40 -2.44 4.54 -5.30
N LEU A 41 -3.04 4.75 -4.12
CA LEU A 41 -2.47 5.56 -3.04
C LEU A 41 -1.09 5.07 -2.60
N ILE A 42 -0.88 3.76 -2.69
CA ILE A 42 0.37 3.15 -2.27
C ILE A 42 1.46 3.42 -3.30
N TRP A 43 1.16 3.31 -4.59
CA TRP A 43 2.09 3.73 -5.64
C TRP A 43 2.33 5.25 -5.65
N GLY A 44 1.31 6.04 -5.35
CA GLY A 44 1.40 7.50 -5.26
C GLY A 44 2.31 7.98 -4.12
N GLY A 45 2.29 7.30 -2.96
CA GLY A 45 3.17 7.60 -1.82
C GLY A 45 4.64 7.30 -2.08
N PHE A 46 4.94 6.59 -3.17
CA PHE A 46 6.31 6.32 -3.62
C PHE A 46 6.76 7.24 -4.76
N GLY A 47 6.00 8.27 -5.11
CA GLY A 47 6.36 9.24 -6.13
C GLY A 47 6.26 8.74 -7.58
N TRP A 48 5.92 7.47 -7.82
CA TRP A 48 5.95 6.88 -9.17
C TRP A 48 4.79 7.32 -10.07
N ILE A 49 3.57 7.45 -9.52
CA ILE A 49 2.40 7.86 -10.33
C ILE A 49 2.40 9.37 -10.64
N TRP A 50 3.06 10.18 -9.81
CA TRP A 50 3.07 11.64 -9.92
C TRP A 50 4.41 12.21 -10.41
N GLY A 51 5.45 11.36 -10.48
CA GLY A 51 6.82 11.71 -10.85
C GLY A 51 7.05 11.86 -12.36
N GLY A 52 6.02 11.75 -13.18
CA GLY A 52 6.05 12.11 -14.59
C GLY A 52 6.00 13.61 -14.82
N PHE A 53 6.93 14.39 -14.22
CA PHE A 53 7.45 15.65 -14.81
C PHE A 53 8.64 16.29 -14.07
N GLY A 54 9.08 15.85 -12.88
CA GLY A 54 10.03 16.71 -12.14
C GLY A 54 10.97 16.16 -11.07
N VAL A 55 10.96 14.87 -10.69
CA VAL A 55 11.79 14.41 -9.55
C VAL A 55 12.91 13.43 -9.95
N PHE A 56 12.96 13.00 -11.21
CA PHE A 56 14.08 12.23 -11.77
C PHE A 56 15.10 13.09 -12.55
N GLN A 57 15.21 14.40 -12.30
CA GLN A 57 16.24 15.25 -12.93
C GLN A 57 17.68 15.01 -12.43
N GLY A 58 17.93 14.01 -11.58
CA GLY A 58 19.26 13.69 -11.06
C GLY A 58 19.90 12.38 -11.54
N ALA A 59 19.15 11.49 -12.21
CA ALA A 59 19.68 10.19 -12.64
C ALA A 59 19.63 10.07 -14.16
N ARG A 60 20.78 10.33 -14.78
CA ARG A 60 21.21 9.89 -16.13
C ARG A 60 20.08 9.65 -17.14
N ALA A 61 19.76 10.69 -17.89
CA ALA A 61 18.84 10.67 -19.03
C ALA A 61 19.39 9.92 -20.28
N GLU A 62 20.28 8.94 -20.14
CA GLU A 62 20.98 8.35 -21.30
C GLU A 62 20.88 6.82 -21.45
N GLU A 63 20.15 6.08 -20.59
CA GLU A 63 20.14 4.60 -20.66
C GLU A 63 18.77 3.91 -20.51
N LEU A 64 17.66 4.51 -20.96
CA LEU A 64 16.39 3.78 -21.10
C LEU A 64 15.98 3.66 -22.57
N PRO A 65 16.10 2.48 -23.20
CA PRO A 65 15.77 2.30 -24.61
C PRO A 65 14.32 1.83 -24.76
N HIS A 66 13.32 2.65 -24.46
CA HIS A 66 11.96 2.43 -24.98
C HIS A 66 11.15 3.74 -25.06
N PRO A 67 10.71 4.18 -26.26
CA PRO A 67 9.78 5.27 -26.42
C PRO A 67 8.37 4.74 -26.16
N GLY A 68 8.00 4.66 -24.90
CA GLY A 68 6.69 4.21 -24.43
C GLY A 68 6.25 5.02 -23.22
N VAL A 69 6.52 6.33 -23.25
CA VAL A 69 6.03 7.26 -22.24
C VAL A 69 4.55 7.49 -22.55
N CYS A 70 3.66 6.82 -21.82
CA CYS A 70 2.27 7.24 -21.76
C CYS A 70 2.26 8.74 -21.43
N PRO A 71 1.66 9.61 -22.27
CA PRO A 71 1.65 11.03 -22.00
C PRO A 71 1.00 11.25 -20.65
N ALA A 72 1.70 12.02 -19.82
CA ALA A 72 1.28 12.46 -18.51
C ALA A 72 -0.25 12.53 -18.40
N LEU A 73 -0.82 11.81 -17.42
CA LEU A 73 -2.14 12.12 -16.91
C LEU A 73 -2.07 13.57 -16.40
N GLY A 74 -2.40 14.52 -17.28
CA GLY A 74 -2.43 15.93 -16.95
C GLY A 74 -3.48 16.24 -15.87
N PRO A 75 -3.75 17.52 -15.58
CA PRO A 75 -4.75 17.95 -14.59
C PRO A 75 -6.17 17.38 -14.81
N GLN A 76 -6.42 16.68 -15.91
CA GLN A 76 -7.66 15.95 -16.22
C GLN A 76 -7.71 14.50 -15.67
N GLY A 77 -6.62 13.96 -15.09
CA GLY A 77 -6.61 12.65 -14.42
C GLY A 77 -7.23 12.66 -13.01
N PHE A 78 -7.53 13.86 -12.50
CA PHE A 78 -8.02 14.10 -11.14
C PHE A 78 -9.49 13.71 -10.87
N PRO A 79 -10.46 13.88 -11.79
CA PRO A 79 -11.85 13.44 -11.58
C PRO A 79 -11.98 11.93 -11.36
N PHE A 80 -10.94 11.19 -11.76
CA PHE A 80 -10.87 9.75 -11.65
C PHE A 80 -10.20 9.23 -10.38
N PHE A 81 -9.50 10.12 -9.68
CA PHE A 81 -8.77 9.76 -8.48
C PHE A 81 -9.73 9.42 -7.33
N PHE A 82 -10.90 10.06 -7.31
CA PHE A 82 -11.98 9.70 -6.43
C PHE A 82 -13.22 9.38 -7.25
N PRO A 83 -13.69 8.12 -7.27
CA PRO A 83 -14.96 7.81 -7.88
C PRO A 83 -16.05 8.70 -7.24
N PRO A 84 -17.16 8.98 -7.94
CA PRO A 84 -18.29 9.75 -7.40
C PRO A 84 -18.82 9.21 -6.07
N GLN A 85 -18.43 7.99 -5.71
CA GLN A 85 -18.70 7.30 -4.45
C GLN A 85 -17.47 7.33 -3.51
N PHE A 86 -16.93 8.50 -3.19
CA PHE A 86 -15.83 8.65 -2.23
C PHE A 86 -16.14 7.98 -0.86
N MET A 87 -17.42 7.89 -0.50
CA MET A 87 -17.90 7.17 0.68
C MET A 87 -17.56 5.68 0.67
N ASP A 88 -17.52 5.04 -0.50
CA ASP A 88 -17.13 3.64 -0.58
C ASP A 88 -15.68 3.48 -0.12
N CYS A 89 -14.82 4.45 -0.40
CA CYS A 89 -13.42 4.42 0.02
C CYS A 89 -13.27 4.46 1.54
N PHE A 90 -14.22 5.06 2.28
CA PHE A 90 -14.21 5.08 3.74
C PHE A 90 -14.40 3.70 4.38
N MET A 91 -14.93 2.73 3.63
CA MET A 91 -15.02 1.32 4.08
C MET A 91 -13.64 0.66 4.22
N ILE A 92 -12.57 1.27 3.72
CA ILE A 92 -11.18 0.86 4.01
C ILE A 92 -10.88 1.07 5.50
N GLY A 93 -11.47 2.08 6.15
CA GLY A 93 -11.23 2.40 7.56
C GLY A 93 -9.89 3.08 7.82
N ARG A 94 -9.36 2.95 9.04
CA ARG A 94 -8.21 3.71 9.56
C ARG A 94 -6.92 3.65 8.73
N ASP A 95 -6.64 2.57 8.01
CA ASP A 95 -5.45 2.51 7.14
C ASP A 95 -5.55 3.47 5.95
N LEU A 96 -6.76 3.88 5.53
CA LEU A 96 -6.91 4.91 4.51
C LEU A 96 -6.24 6.23 4.95
N VAL A 97 -6.41 6.60 6.22
CA VAL A 97 -5.80 7.81 6.79
C VAL A 97 -4.27 7.75 6.68
N ARG A 98 -3.67 6.60 7.01
CA ARG A 98 -2.22 6.38 6.84
C ARG A 98 -1.79 6.55 5.38
N LEU A 99 -2.53 5.95 4.45
CA LEU A 99 -2.20 6.05 3.03
C LEU A 99 -2.31 7.48 2.49
N LEU A 100 -3.33 8.23 2.92
CA LEU A 100 -3.49 9.64 2.59
C LEU A 100 -2.37 10.51 3.18
N GLN A 101 -1.85 10.17 4.36
CA GLN A 101 -0.72 10.89 4.97
C GLN A 101 0.56 10.74 4.13
N ASN A 102 0.79 9.57 3.55
CA ASN A 102 1.97 9.30 2.71
C ASN A 102 2.01 10.16 1.44
N VAL A 103 0.85 10.62 0.95
CA VAL A 103 0.70 11.44 -0.26
C VAL A 103 0.31 12.89 0.04
N ALA A 104 0.29 13.30 1.32
CA ALA A 104 -0.28 14.58 1.74
C ALA A 104 0.42 15.82 1.15
N ARG A 105 1.68 15.68 0.71
CA ARG A 105 2.47 16.78 0.12
C ARG A 105 2.18 17.03 -1.36
N ILE A 106 1.41 16.16 -2.00
CA ILE A 106 0.99 16.34 -3.38
C ILE A 106 -0.15 17.37 -3.36
N PRO A 107 -0.10 18.47 -4.14
CA PRO A 107 -1.04 19.60 -4.02
C PRO A 107 -2.51 19.20 -4.01
N GLU A 108 -2.85 18.22 -4.84
CA GLU A 108 -4.17 17.63 -4.95
C GLU A 108 -4.66 16.97 -3.65
N PHE A 109 -3.77 16.27 -2.95
CA PHE A 109 -4.06 15.64 -1.67
C PHE A 109 -4.00 16.62 -0.51
N GLU A 110 -3.23 17.70 -0.63
CA GLU A 110 -3.25 18.78 0.34
C GLU A 110 -4.65 19.42 0.39
N GLN A 111 -5.26 19.67 -0.76
CA GLN A 111 -6.64 20.16 -0.83
C GLN A 111 -7.63 19.15 -0.25
N LEU A 112 -7.48 17.87 -0.59
CA LEU A 112 -8.29 16.81 0.02
C LEU A 112 -8.16 16.79 1.55
N TRP A 113 -6.95 16.94 2.09
CA TRP A 113 -6.71 17.00 3.52
C TRP A 113 -7.39 18.22 4.17
N LYS A 114 -7.35 19.38 3.51
CA LYS A 114 -8.10 20.57 3.96
C LYS A 114 -9.61 20.29 4.00
N ASP A 115 -10.16 19.64 2.98
CA ASP A 115 -11.58 19.27 2.97
C ASP A 115 -11.90 18.28 4.11
N ILE A 116 -11.09 17.23 4.30
CA ILE A 116 -11.32 16.21 5.34
C ILE A 116 -11.28 16.82 6.76
N LEU A 117 -10.39 17.78 7.00
CA LEU A 117 -10.17 18.36 8.33
C LEU A 117 -11.09 19.55 8.64
N HIS A 118 -11.34 20.41 7.65
CA HIS A 118 -12.03 21.69 7.87
C HIS A 118 -13.44 21.73 7.28
N ASN A 119 -13.74 20.92 6.26
CA ASN A 119 -15.04 20.92 5.61
C ASN A 119 -15.48 19.51 5.14
N PRO A 120 -15.62 18.54 6.07
CA PRO A 120 -15.85 17.14 5.70
C PRO A 120 -17.17 16.92 4.93
N GLN A 121 -18.14 17.81 5.15
CA GLN A 121 -19.46 17.74 4.53
C GLN A 121 -19.45 18.02 3.02
N VAL A 122 -18.41 18.69 2.48
CA VAL A 122 -18.24 18.89 1.02
C VAL A 122 -18.10 17.56 0.28
N ARG A 123 -17.56 16.54 0.95
CA ARG A 123 -17.34 15.22 0.36
C ARG A 123 -18.56 14.31 0.50
N SER A 124 -19.29 14.44 1.61
CA SER A 124 -20.56 13.75 1.82
C SER A 124 -21.26 14.32 3.04
N SER A 125 -22.59 14.45 2.94
CA SER A 125 -23.46 14.86 4.06
C SER A 125 -23.43 13.91 5.27
N GLN A 126 -22.91 12.70 5.11
CA GLN A 126 -22.82 11.70 6.19
C GLN A 126 -21.42 11.62 6.81
N PHE A 127 -20.44 12.35 6.27
CA PHE A 127 -19.06 12.27 6.74
C PHE A 127 -18.82 13.27 7.87
N THR A 128 -18.64 12.78 9.09
CA THR A 128 -18.50 13.62 10.29
C THR A 128 -17.06 14.06 10.56
N GLY A 129 -16.09 13.52 9.82
CA GLY A 129 -14.68 13.91 9.86
C GLY A 129 -13.72 12.74 10.07
N VAL A 130 -12.42 13.06 10.20
CA VAL A 130 -11.33 12.07 10.25
C VAL A 130 -11.48 11.04 11.38
N LEU A 131 -12.08 11.43 12.52
CA LEU A 131 -12.29 10.53 13.65
C LEU A 131 -13.14 9.31 13.28
N GLN A 132 -14.16 9.50 12.42
CA GLN A 132 -15.00 8.41 11.91
C GLN A 132 -14.16 7.35 11.17
N LEU A 133 -13.15 7.77 10.40
CA LEU A 133 -12.24 6.85 9.71
C LEU A 133 -11.31 6.15 10.68
N LEU A 134 -10.75 6.88 11.65
CA LEU A 134 -9.81 6.34 12.63
C LEU A 134 -10.46 5.29 13.56
N GLN A 135 -11.74 5.47 13.89
CA GLN A 135 -12.51 4.51 14.68
C GLN A 135 -12.91 3.26 13.87
N SER A 136 -13.01 3.37 12.55
CA SER A 136 -13.32 2.24 11.67
C SER A 136 -12.10 1.32 11.48
N ARG A 137 -12.24 0.03 11.81
CA ARG A 137 -11.18 -0.95 11.63
C ARG A 137 -11.05 -1.34 10.16
N THR A 138 -9.82 -1.32 9.66
CA THR A 138 -9.51 -1.82 8.31
C THR A 138 -9.69 -3.34 8.21
N SER A 139 -10.38 -3.76 7.14
CA SER A 139 -10.56 -5.17 6.81
C SER A 139 -9.24 -5.86 6.50
N ARG A 140 -9.10 -7.11 6.97
CA ARG A 140 -7.93 -7.96 6.70
C ARG A 140 -7.63 -8.12 5.21
N LYS A 141 -8.66 -8.05 4.36
CA LYS A 141 -8.49 -8.14 2.89
C LYS A 141 -7.57 -7.04 2.34
N PHE A 142 -7.68 -5.82 2.85
CA PHE A 142 -6.82 -4.70 2.44
C PHE A 142 -5.40 -4.83 2.98
N LEU A 143 -5.23 -5.43 4.16
CA LEU A 143 -3.89 -5.67 4.71
C LEU A 143 -3.18 -6.82 3.96
N ALA A 144 -3.92 -7.87 3.62
CA ALA A 144 -3.38 -9.04 2.91
C ALA A 144 -3.02 -8.73 1.46
N CYS A 145 -3.83 -7.95 0.72
CA CYS A 145 -3.55 -7.66 -0.69
C CYS A 145 -2.29 -6.83 -0.94
N ARG A 146 -1.61 -6.41 0.13
CA ARG A 146 -0.37 -5.65 0.07
C ARG A 146 0.87 -6.50 -0.07
N LEU A 147 0.75 -7.76 0.34
CA LEU A 147 1.79 -8.75 0.23
C LEU A 147 1.55 -9.61 -1.00
N THR A 148 2.64 -10.04 -1.62
CA THR A 148 2.54 -11.09 -2.64
C THR A 148 2.23 -12.43 -1.95
N PRO A 149 1.62 -13.39 -2.66
CA PRO A 149 1.35 -14.73 -2.10
C PRO A 149 2.59 -15.41 -1.53
N ASP A 150 3.77 -15.18 -2.14
CA ASP A 150 5.05 -15.71 -1.67
C ASP A 150 5.48 -15.08 -0.32
N MET A 151 5.36 -13.75 -0.18
CA MET A 151 5.62 -13.06 1.10
C MET A 151 4.68 -13.56 2.21
N GLU A 152 3.39 -13.68 1.92
CA GLU A 152 2.38 -14.19 2.85
C GLU A 152 2.72 -15.62 3.29
N THR A 153 3.00 -16.51 2.34
CA THR A 153 3.36 -17.91 2.62
C THR A 153 4.59 -17.99 3.54
N LYS A 154 5.63 -17.21 3.26
CA LYS A 154 6.86 -17.18 4.08
C LYS A 154 6.62 -16.64 5.48
N LEU A 155 5.83 -15.57 5.62
CA LEU A 155 5.48 -15.02 6.95
C LEU A 155 4.61 -15.98 7.76
N LEU A 156 3.63 -16.62 7.13
CA LEU A 156 2.78 -17.61 7.78
C LEU A 156 3.60 -18.82 8.21
N PHE A 157 4.53 -19.29 7.38
CA PHE A 157 5.47 -20.35 7.76
C PHE A 157 6.32 -19.96 8.98
N MET A 158 6.90 -18.76 8.97
CA MET A 158 7.67 -18.25 10.11
C MET A 158 6.84 -18.18 11.39
N THR A 159 5.57 -17.77 11.31
CA THR A 159 4.69 -17.59 12.49
C THR A 159 3.95 -18.84 12.94
N SER A 160 4.05 -19.96 12.21
CA SER A 160 3.33 -21.19 12.54
C SER A 160 4.20 -22.45 12.61
N ARG A 161 5.39 -22.44 12.02
CA ARG A 161 6.25 -23.63 11.90
C ARG A 161 7.68 -23.44 12.40
N VAL A 162 8.18 -22.21 12.43
CA VAL A 162 9.57 -21.95 12.84
C VAL A 162 9.63 -21.80 14.35
N ARG A 163 10.54 -22.53 14.99
CA ARG A 163 10.79 -22.40 16.44
C ARG A 163 11.59 -21.14 16.74
N PHE A 164 11.29 -20.52 17.88
CA PHE A 164 12.04 -19.40 18.40
C PHE A 164 13.49 -19.82 18.71
N GLY A 165 14.44 -18.97 18.32
CA GLY A 165 15.87 -19.27 18.29
C GLY A 165 16.37 -19.82 16.94
N GLN A 166 15.49 -20.34 16.08
CA GLN A 166 15.86 -20.93 14.78
C GLN A 166 15.49 -20.03 13.58
N GLN A 167 15.06 -18.79 13.82
CA GLN A 167 14.55 -17.88 12.77
C GLN A 167 15.62 -17.25 11.87
N LYS A 168 16.91 -17.27 12.25
CA LYS A 168 17.97 -16.48 11.58
C LYS A 168 18.03 -16.72 10.08
N ARG A 169 18.09 -17.98 9.64
CA ARG A 169 18.21 -18.31 8.21
C ARG A 169 16.99 -17.84 7.41
N TYR A 170 15.78 -17.97 7.98
CA TYR A 170 14.55 -17.54 7.34
C TYR A 170 14.46 -16.02 7.22
N GLN A 171 14.89 -15.30 8.27
CA GLN A 171 15.03 -13.85 8.25
C GLN A 171 16.04 -13.40 7.21
N ASP A 172 17.23 -14.00 7.17
CA ASP A 172 18.27 -13.66 6.19
C ASP A 172 17.79 -13.89 4.75
N TRP A 173 17.07 -14.98 4.48
CA TRP A 173 16.47 -15.24 3.17
C TRP A 173 15.41 -14.22 2.79
N PHE A 174 14.47 -13.93 3.70
CA PHE A 174 13.41 -12.96 3.47
C PHE A 174 13.99 -11.56 3.26
N GLN A 175 14.99 -11.18 4.05
CA GLN A 175 15.66 -9.88 3.96
C GLN A 175 16.35 -9.71 2.61
N ARG A 176 17.16 -10.70 2.20
CA ARG A 176 17.86 -10.66 0.91
C ARG A 176 16.90 -10.54 -0.26
N GLN A 177 15.76 -11.21 -0.19
CA GLN A 177 14.81 -11.24 -1.29
C GLN A 177 13.94 -9.98 -1.37
N TYR A 178 13.50 -9.43 -0.24
CA TYR A 178 12.46 -8.38 -0.26
C TYR A 178 12.82 -7.09 0.44
N LEU A 179 13.86 -7.05 1.28
CA LEU A 179 14.14 -5.91 2.19
C LEU A 179 15.54 -5.31 2.00
N ALA A 180 16.26 -5.74 0.97
CA ALA A 180 17.66 -5.39 0.74
C ALA A 180 17.87 -4.07 -0.03
N THR A 181 16.83 -3.52 -0.66
CA THR A 181 16.93 -2.30 -1.47
C THR A 181 16.39 -1.08 -0.72
N PRO A 182 16.86 0.15 -1.02
CA PRO A 182 16.29 1.37 -0.43
C PRO A 182 14.78 1.51 -0.66
N ASP A 183 14.30 1.14 -1.85
CA ASP A 183 12.87 1.21 -2.20
C ASP A 183 12.00 0.28 -1.34
N SER A 184 12.59 -0.82 -0.84
CA SER A 184 11.92 -1.79 0.00
C SER A 184 11.67 -1.32 1.44
N GLN A 185 12.19 -0.16 1.86
CA GLN A 185 11.93 0.40 3.19
C GLN A 185 10.43 0.53 3.47
N SER A 186 9.71 0.94 2.44
CA SER A 186 8.26 1.06 2.46
C SER A 186 7.48 -0.22 2.76
N LEU A 187 8.01 -1.38 2.37
CA LEU A 187 7.37 -2.67 2.53
C LEU A 187 7.25 -3.08 4.01
N ARG A 188 8.15 -2.59 4.86
CA ARG A 188 8.18 -2.91 6.30
C ARG A 188 6.89 -2.52 7.01
N CYS A 189 6.33 -1.36 6.67
CA CYS A 189 5.04 -0.92 7.20
C CYS A 189 3.93 -1.92 6.85
N ASP A 190 3.84 -2.34 5.59
CA ASP A 190 2.81 -3.27 5.15
C ASP A 190 2.98 -4.66 5.81
N LEU A 191 4.21 -5.15 5.97
CA LEU A 191 4.51 -6.39 6.69
C LEU A 191 4.09 -6.31 8.17
N ILE A 192 4.42 -5.21 8.87
CA ILE A 192 4.03 -5.01 10.28
C ILE A 192 2.50 -4.95 10.41
N ARG A 193 1.82 -4.22 9.52
CA ARG A 193 0.35 -4.15 9.51
C ARG A 193 -0.29 -5.52 9.28
N TYR A 194 0.25 -6.31 8.36
CA TYR A 194 -0.18 -7.68 8.11
C TYR A 194 0.00 -8.56 9.36
N ILE A 195 1.18 -8.54 9.99
CA ILE A 195 1.45 -9.34 11.21
C ILE A 195 0.51 -8.95 12.35
N CYS A 196 0.26 -7.66 12.54
CA CYS A 196 -0.61 -7.18 13.61
C CYS A 196 -2.10 -7.46 13.36
N GLY A 197 -2.56 -7.25 12.13
CA GLY A 197 -3.98 -7.23 11.78
C GLY A 197 -4.50 -8.51 11.12
N VAL A 198 -3.64 -9.37 10.60
CA VAL A 198 -4.02 -10.61 9.90
C VAL A 198 -3.56 -11.86 10.65
N VAL A 199 -2.32 -11.86 11.16
CA VAL A 199 -1.77 -13.03 11.86
C VAL A 199 -2.31 -13.08 13.30
N HIS A 200 -3.22 -14.02 13.53
CA HIS A 200 -3.81 -14.33 14.83
C HIS A 200 -3.58 -15.81 15.17
N PRO A 201 -2.45 -16.16 15.84
CA PRO A 201 -2.14 -17.53 16.19
C PRO A 201 -3.16 -18.13 17.17
N SER A 202 -3.37 -19.45 17.11
CA SER A 202 -4.19 -20.17 18.10
C SER A 202 -3.52 -20.20 19.48
N ASN A 203 -4.29 -20.48 20.53
CA ASN A 203 -3.73 -20.61 21.89
C ASN A 203 -2.64 -21.67 21.99
N GLU A 204 -2.75 -22.76 21.22
CA GLU A 204 -1.73 -23.81 21.13
C GLU A 204 -0.40 -23.27 20.58
N VAL A 205 -0.46 -22.42 19.55
CA VAL A 205 0.75 -21.78 19.01
C VAL A 205 1.29 -20.75 20.00
N LEU A 206 0.42 -20.00 20.68
CA LEU A 206 0.83 -19.00 21.67
C LEU A 206 1.53 -19.59 22.90
N SER A 207 1.18 -20.82 23.30
CA SER A 207 1.82 -21.53 24.41
C SER A 207 2.99 -22.44 23.99
N SER A 208 3.33 -22.46 22.70
CA SER A 208 4.42 -23.28 22.15
C SER A 208 5.75 -22.52 22.05
N ASP A 209 6.77 -23.19 21.50
CA ASP A 209 8.07 -22.62 21.17
C ASP A 209 8.14 -22.00 19.76
N ILE A 210 7.00 -21.80 19.08
CA ILE A 210 6.94 -21.16 17.76
C ILE A 210 7.30 -19.67 17.86
N LEU A 211 8.01 -19.18 16.83
CA LEU A 211 8.48 -17.80 16.68
C LEU A 211 7.31 -16.81 16.86
N PRO A 212 7.33 -15.99 17.94
CA PRO A 212 6.22 -15.10 18.23
C PRO A 212 6.22 -13.86 17.32
N ARG A 213 5.04 -13.30 17.10
CA ARG A 213 4.84 -12.11 16.24
C ARG A 213 5.72 -10.92 16.63
N TRP A 214 5.89 -10.66 17.93
CA TRP A 214 6.70 -9.54 18.42
C TRP A 214 8.17 -9.67 18.01
N ALA A 215 8.70 -10.89 17.89
CA ALA A 215 10.09 -11.11 17.51
C ALA A 215 10.31 -10.80 16.02
N ILE A 216 9.33 -11.13 15.17
CA ILE A 216 9.37 -10.75 13.75
C ILE A 216 9.25 -9.23 13.60
N ILE A 217 8.35 -8.58 14.34
CA ILE A 217 8.23 -7.11 14.32
C ILE A 217 9.53 -6.46 14.79
N GLY A 218 10.10 -6.94 15.90
CA GLY A 218 11.38 -6.45 16.42
C GLY A 218 12.49 -6.55 15.38
N TRP A 219 12.61 -7.71 14.71
CA TRP A 219 13.54 -7.87 13.60
C TRP A 219 13.26 -6.89 12.45
N LEU A 220 12.02 -6.75 11.97
CA LEU A 220 11.69 -5.81 10.89
C LEU A 220 12.10 -4.37 11.24
N LEU A 221 11.91 -3.93 12.48
CA LEU A 221 12.34 -2.60 12.95
C LEU A 221 13.86 -2.44 12.92
N THR A 222 14.64 -3.48 13.27
CA THR A 222 16.10 -3.43 13.19
C THR A 222 16.64 -3.38 11.76
N THR A 223 15.82 -3.68 10.76
CA THR A 223 16.20 -3.62 9.35
C THR A 223 15.90 -2.27 8.70
N CYS A 224 15.28 -1.32 9.40
CA CYS A 224 15.07 0.04 8.89
C CYS A 224 16.42 0.73 8.69
N THR A 225 16.65 1.30 7.51
CA THR A 225 17.89 2.01 7.15
C THR A 225 17.58 3.40 6.64
#